data_AF-A0A2P8D8D9-F1
#
_entry.id   AF-A0A2P8D8D9-F1
#
_cell.length_a   1.000
_cell.length_b   1.000
_cell.length_c   1.000
_cell.angle_alpha   90.00
_cell.angle_beta   90.00
_cell.angle_gamma   90.00
#
_symmetry.space_group_name_H-M   'P 1'
#
loop_
_entity.id
_entity.type
_entity.pdbx_description
1 polymer ?
#
loop_
_entity_poly.entity_id
_entity_poly.type
_entity_poly.pdbx_seq_one_letter_code
_entity_poly.pdbx_strand_id
1 'polypeptide(L)'
;MKSIFLFAALLLLGHALYAQNSSRLTVRNTTPCTMYYRVVVSPPVTPGATSCSTGGVSALLSIAPGTFISYTATSLPGISTPPGADRVILGGIVCSGPSGCDTPALNVSSYGCLGWPNGVIANVNGAGCTICTQTIATWNFSGQNTLLFN
;
A
#
# COMPACT_ATOMS: atom_id res chain seq x y z
N MET A 1 27.90 26.95 -25.23
CA MET A 1 26.67 27.10 -24.41
C MET A 1 25.54 26.12 -24.77
N LYS A 2 25.77 25.04 -25.56
CA LYS A 2 24.73 24.01 -25.85
C LYS A 2 24.73 22.83 -24.87
N SER A 3 25.85 22.54 -24.21
CA SER A 3 25.99 21.33 -23.37
C SER A 3 25.32 21.41 -22.00
N ILE A 4 25.04 22.62 -21.48
CA ILE A 4 24.38 22.80 -20.17
C ILE A 4 22.88 22.45 -20.24
N PHE A 5 22.23 22.73 -21.38
CA PHE A 5 20.82 22.40 -21.59
C PHE A 5 20.56 20.88 -21.63
N LEU A 6 21.50 20.11 -22.17
CA LEU A 6 21.42 18.64 -22.20
C LEU A 6 21.51 18.04 -20.79
N PHE A 7 22.39 18.57 -19.94
CA PHE A 7 22.49 18.12 -18.55
C PHE A 7 21.26 18.47 -17.72
N ALA A 8 20.69 19.66 -17.88
CA ALA A 8 19.45 20.04 -17.20
C ALA A 8 18.25 19.20 -17.66
N ALA A 9 18.14 18.90 -18.96
CA ALA A 9 17.10 18.04 -19.50
C ALA A 9 17.22 16.58 -19.00
N LEU A 10 18.44 16.04 -18.93
CA LEU A 10 18.71 14.71 -18.36
C LEU A 10 18.45 14.64 -16.86
N LEU A 11 18.75 15.70 -16.10
CA LEU A 11 18.36 15.78 -14.69
C LEU A 11 16.83 15.79 -14.53
N LEU A 12 16.11 16.60 -15.30
CA LEU A 12 14.64 16.66 -15.27
C LEU A 12 13.99 15.33 -15.68
N LEU A 13 14.53 14.64 -16.69
CA LEU A 13 14.10 13.28 -17.07
C LEU A 13 14.40 12.24 -15.98
N GLY A 14 15.50 12.40 -15.23
CA GLY A 14 15.84 11.56 -14.08
C GLY A 14 14.86 11.68 -12.90
N HIS A 15 14.32 12.89 -12.66
CA HIS A 15 13.28 13.08 -11.63
C HIS A 15 11.92 12.53 -12.08
N ALA A 16 11.61 12.58 -13.38
CA ALA A 16 10.38 12.00 -13.92
C ALA A 16 10.35 10.46 -13.83
N LEU A 17 11.52 9.80 -13.90
CA LEU A 17 11.64 8.34 -13.69
C LEU A 17 11.55 7.93 -12.21
N TYR A 18 11.77 8.87 -11.28
CA TYR A 18 11.57 8.65 -9.84
C TYR A 18 10.13 8.88 -9.38
N ALA A 19 9.26 9.42 -10.24
CA ALA A 19 7.82 9.33 -10.09
C ALA A 19 7.35 7.92 -10.51
N GLN A 20 7.89 6.88 -9.88
CA GLN A 20 7.38 5.53 -10.06
C GLN A 20 5.99 5.49 -9.47
N ASN A 21 5.01 5.59 -10.36
CA ASN A 21 3.59 5.40 -10.07
C ASN A 21 3.46 4.05 -9.34
N SER A 22 3.28 4.09 -8.02
CA SER A 22 3.18 2.92 -7.14
C SER A 22 1.78 2.31 -7.32
N SER A 23 1.52 1.86 -8.53
CA SER A 23 0.26 1.23 -8.90
C SER A 23 0.29 -0.26 -8.57
N ARG A 24 1.40 -0.82 -8.11
CA ARG A 24 1.53 -2.24 -7.74
C ARG A 24 1.98 -2.40 -6.30
N LEU A 25 1.27 -3.22 -5.54
CA LEU A 25 1.57 -3.59 -4.15
C LEU A 25 1.88 -5.08 -4.08
N THR A 26 2.92 -5.44 -3.33
CA THR A 26 3.15 -6.82 -2.88
C THR A 26 2.90 -6.90 -1.38
N VAL A 27 2.05 -7.83 -0.96
CA VAL A 27 1.79 -8.09 0.45
C VAL A 27 2.42 -9.43 0.81
N ARG A 28 3.20 -9.48 1.90
CA ARG A 28 3.87 -10.69 2.38
C ARG A 28 3.56 -10.91 3.85
N ASN A 29 3.23 -12.15 4.19
CA ASN A 29 2.97 -12.56 5.56
C ASN A 29 3.99 -13.63 5.97
N THR A 30 4.90 -13.29 6.88
CA THR A 30 5.84 -14.24 7.47
C THR A 30 5.41 -14.71 8.86
N THR A 31 4.25 -14.25 9.34
CA THR A 31 3.69 -14.64 10.63
C THR A 31 2.99 -16.00 10.53
N PRO A 32 2.75 -16.70 11.67
CA PRO A 32 1.98 -17.95 11.69
C PRO A 32 0.46 -17.72 11.63
N CYS A 33 -0.02 -16.48 11.57
CA CYS A 33 -1.44 -16.12 11.63
C CYS A 33 -1.92 -15.55 10.30
N THR A 34 -3.22 -15.69 10.02
CA THR A 34 -3.82 -14.98 8.88
C THR A 34 -3.87 -13.49 9.21
N MET A 35 -3.34 -12.66 8.31
CA MET A 35 -3.32 -11.21 8.48
C MET A 35 -4.46 -10.57 7.71
N TYR A 36 -5.06 -9.53 8.29
CA TYR A 36 -6.16 -8.80 7.69
C TYR A 36 -5.75 -7.35 7.45
N TYR A 37 -6.14 -6.81 6.31
CA TYR A 37 -5.76 -5.43 5.94
C TYR A 37 -6.69 -4.86 4.89
N ARG A 38 -6.63 -3.55 4.72
CA ARG A 38 -7.20 -2.81 3.60
C ARG A 38 -6.12 -1.97 2.95
N VAL A 39 -6.31 -1.63 1.69
CA VAL A 39 -5.38 -0.82 0.92
C VAL A 39 -6.05 0.50 0.60
N VAL A 40 -5.30 1.59 0.80
CA VAL A 40 -5.77 2.96 0.56
C VAL A 40 -5.17 3.45 -0.75
N VAL A 41 -6.03 4.01 -1.60
CA VAL A 41 -5.67 4.48 -2.93
C VAL A 41 -6.04 5.95 -3.13
N SER A 42 -5.38 6.59 -4.09
CA SER A 42 -5.74 7.94 -4.54
C SER A 42 -7.10 7.97 -5.25
N PRO A 43 -7.70 9.16 -5.47
CA PRO A 43 -8.71 9.34 -6.50
C PRO A 43 -8.22 8.87 -7.87
N PRO A 44 -9.12 8.65 -8.85
CA PRO A 44 -8.71 8.45 -10.23
C PRO A 44 -7.84 9.61 -10.69
N VAL A 45 -6.69 9.30 -11.27
CA VAL A 45 -5.73 10.26 -11.81
C VAL A 45 -5.46 9.95 -13.28
N THR A 46 -4.97 10.95 -14.02
CA THR A 46 -4.46 10.68 -15.37
C THR A 46 -3.27 9.72 -15.30
N PRO A 47 -3.06 8.86 -16.30
CA PRO A 47 -1.96 7.91 -16.29
C PRO A 47 -0.61 8.59 -16.06
N GLY A 48 0.18 8.06 -15.12
CA GLY A 48 1.48 8.62 -14.72
C GLY A 48 1.42 9.83 -13.78
N ALA A 49 0.24 10.37 -13.47
CA ALA A 49 0.11 11.40 -12.44
C ALA A 49 0.07 10.79 -11.03
N THR A 50 0.47 11.58 -10.04
CA THR A 50 0.45 11.21 -8.63
C THR A 50 -0.54 12.07 -7.86
N SER A 51 -1.10 11.52 -6.79
CA SER A 51 -1.95 12.25 -5.85
C SER A 51 -1.73 11.72 -4.44
N CYS A 52 -1.60 12.62 -3.47
CA CYS A 52 -1.49 12.28 -2.05
C CYS A 52 -2.86 12.21 -1.36
N SER A 53 -3.95 12.61 -2.03
CA SER A 53 -5.28 12.61 -1.43
C SER A 53 -5.84 11.20 -1.38
N THR A 54 -6.56 10.85 -0.32
CA THR A 54 -7.27 9.57 -0.22
C THR A 54 -8.54 9.61 -1.06
N GLY A 55 -8.73 8.64 -1.96
CA GLY A 55 -9.92 8.57 -2.83
C GLY A 55 -10.65 7.23 -2.80
N GLY A 56 -10.15 6.25 -2.05
CA GLY A 56 -10.81 4.97 -1.86
C GLY A 56 -10.05 4.07 -0.89
N VAL A 57 -10.78 3.12 -0.31
CA VAL A 57 -10.26 2.06 0.54
C VAL A 57 -10.80 0.73 0.03
N SER A 58 -9.94 -0.27 -0.10
CA SER A 58 -10.33 -1.59 -0.59
C SER A 58 -11.33 -2.28 0.35
N ALA A 59 -11.91 -3.38 -0.14
CA ALA A 59 -12.53 -4.37 0.71
C ALA A 59 -11.52 -4.91 1.76
N LEU A 60 -12.04 -5.56 2.80
CA LEU A 60 -11.19 -6.27 3.77
C LEU A 60 -10.51 -7.45 3.05
N LEU A 61 -9.19 -7.45 3.07
CA LEU A 61 -8.35 -8.49 2.48
C LEU A 61 -7.74 -9.34 3.58
N SER A 62 -7.44 -10.59 3.25
CA SER A 62 -6.73 -11.52 4.11
C SER A 62 -5.54 -12.13 3.39
N ILE A 63 -4.48 -12.44 4.12
CA ILE A 63 -3.32 -13.17 3.59
C ILE A 63 -2.91 -14.29 4.54
N ALA A 64 -2.80 -15.50 4.00
CA ALA A 64 -2.49 -16.70 4.78
C ALA A 64 -1.03 -16.69 5.29
N PRO A 65 -0.73 -17.42 6.38
CA PRO A 65 0.63 -17.59 6.89
C PRO A 65 1.62 -18.04 5.81
N GLY A 66 2.82 -17.45 5.79
CA GLY A 66 3.92 -17.85 4.89
C GLY A 66 3.70 -17.53 3.41
N THR A 67 2.69 -16.75 3.05
CA THR A 67 2.35 -16.45 1.65
C THR A 67 2.65 -15.01 1.25
N PHE A 68 2.60 -14.75 -0.06
CA PHE A 68 2.62 -13.42 -0.63
C PHE A 68 1.56 -13.28 -1.73
N ILE A 69 1.06 -12.06 -1.92
CA ILE A 69 0.06 -11.71 -2.95
C ILE A 69 0.47 -10.37 -3.57
N SER A 70 0.27 -10.20 -4.88
CA SER A 70 0.44 -8.90 -5.54
C SER A 70 -0.90 -8.36 -6.04
N TYR A 71 -1.08 -7.05 -5.91
CA TYR A 71 -2.21 -6.31 -6.47
C TYR A 71 -1.71 -5.18 -7.35
N THR A 72 -2.53 -4.78 -8.30
CA THR A 72 -2.45 -3.43 -8.87
C THR A 72 -3.54 -2.55 -8.27
N ALA A 73 -3.39 -1.23 -8.32
CA ALA A 73 -4.37 -0.26 -7.86
C ALA A 73 -5.73 -0.42 -8.56
N THR A 74 -5.71 -0.97 -9.78
CA THR A 74 -6.87 -1.29 -10.61
C THR A 74 -7.46 -2.68 -10.35
N SER A 75 -6.69 -3.60 -9.75
CA SER A 75 -7.15 -4.97 -9.43
C SER A 75 -7.53 -5.16 -7.96
N LEU A 76 -7.48 -4.10 -7.15
CA LEU A 76 -7.82 -4.19 -5.73
C LEU A 76 -9.32 -4.42 -5.54
N PRO A 77 -9.72 -5.49 -4.83
CA PRO A 77 -11.13 -5.73 -4.53
C PRO A 77 -11.79 -4.55 -3.81
N GLY A 78 -12.99 -4.16 -4.25
CA GLY A 78 -13.72 -3.02 -3.70
C GLY A 78 -13.27 -1.64 -4.21
N ILE A 79 -12.27 -1.58 -5.10
CA ILE A 79 -11.89 -0.36 -5.81
C ILE A 79 -12.38 -0.44 -7.25
N SER A 80 -13.08 0.59 -7.70
CA SER A 80 -13.39 0.79 -9.11
C SER A 80 -12.48 1.86 -9.72
N THR A 81 -11.98 1.61 -10.92
CA THR A 81 -11.20 2.58 -11.68
C THR A 81 -11.89 2.82 -13.02
N PRO A 82 -12.33 4.05 -13.31
CA PRO A 82 -12.93 4.39 -14.60
C PRO A 82 -11.97 4.07 -15.76
N PRO A 83 -12.48 3.73 -16.95
CA PRO A 83 -11.64 3.54 -18.13
C PRO A 83 -10.76 4.76 -18.41
N GLY A 84 -9.48 4.53 -18.70
CA GLY A 84 -8.52 5.60 -19.01
C GLY A 84 -7.98 6.36 -17.79
N ALA A 85 -8.33 5.95 -16.57
CA ALA A 85 -7.76 6.49 -15.34
C ALA A 85 -6.86 5.48 -14.62
N ASP A 86 -5.86 5.99 -13.91
CA ASP A 86 -5.01 5.24 -12.99
C ASP A 86 -5.37 5.56 -11.54
N ARG A 87 -4.80 4.78 -10.61
CA ARG A 87 -4.78 5.08 -9.19
C ARG A 87 -3.41 4.77 -8.61
N VAL A 88 -3.05 5.50 -7.57
CA VAL A 88 -1.81 5.28 -6.81
C VAL A 88 -2.17 4.57 -5.51
N ILE A 89 -1.40 3.56 -5.14
CA ILE A 89 -1.48 2.95 -3.82
C ILE A 89 -0.72 3.83 -2.84
N LEU A 90 -1.43 4.32 -1.82
CA LEU A 90 -0.91 5.30 -0.86
C LEU A 90 -0.43 4.67 0.44
N GLY A 91 -1.07 3.57 0.85
CA GLY A 91 -0.77 2.89 2.10
C GLY A 91 -1.76 1.78 2.40
N GLY A 92 -1.75 1.32 3.64
CA GLY A 92 -2.65 0.29 4.12
C GLY A 92 -3.15 0.55 5.52
N ILE A 93 -4.25 -0.12 5.82
CA ILE A 93 -4.87 -0.15 7.12
C ILE A 93 -4.74 -1.60 7.58
N VAL A 94 -3.96 -1.83 8.62
CA VAL A 94 -3.81 -3.14 9.25
C VAL A 94 -5.03 -3.36 10.13
N CYS A 95 -5.77 -4.41 9.83
CA CYS A 95 -6.92 -4.81 10.61
C CYS A 95 -6.49 -5.93 11.55
N SER A 96 -6.86 -5.77 12.81
CA SER A 96 -6.56 -6.76 13.83
C SER A 96 -7.37 -8.04 13.69
N GLY A 97 -8.30 -8.19 12.76
CA GLY A 97 -9.05 -9.44 12.59
C GLY A 97 -10.02 -9.44 11.40
N PRO A 98 -10.78 -10.54 11.21
CA PRO A 98 -11.87 -10.59 10.25
C PRO A 98 -13.01 -9.64 10.62
N SER A 99 -13.96 -9.45 9.70
CA SER A 99 -15.18 -8.68 9.98
C SER A 99 -15.91 -9.25 11.19
N GLY A 100 -16.20 -8.40 12.19
CA GLY A 100 -16.88 -8.78 13.43
C GLY A 100 -15.97 -8.80 14.66
N CYS A 101 -14.65 -8.66 14.50
CA CYS A 101 -13.76 -8.41 15.63
C CYS A 101 -13.60 -6.91 15.87
N ASP A 102 -14.18 -6.38 16.95
CA ASP A 102 -14.04 -5.00 17.38
C ASP A 102 -12.59 -4.72 17.79
N THR A 103 -11.79 -4.27 16.83
CA THR A 103 -10.37 -4.01 17.09
C THR A 103 -9.84 -2.83 16.31
N PRO A 104 -8.86 -2.12 16.88
CA PRO A 104 -8.34 -0.90 16.29
C PRO A 104 -7.68 -1.19 14.94
N ALA A 105 -8.07 -0.41 13.94
CA ALA A 105 -7.41 -0.36 12.65
C ALA A 105 -6.19 0.56 12.75
N LEU A 106 -5.01 0.07 12.37
CA LEU A 106 -3.76 0.82 12.42
C LEU A 106 -3.28 1.17 11.03
N ASN A 107 -2.92 2.43 10.82
CA ASN A 107 -2.51 2.92 9.50
C ASN A 107 -1.00 2.75 9.30
N VAL A 108 -0.61 2.28 8.12
CA VAL A 108 0.78 2.13 7.69
C VAL A 108 0.97 2.71 6.31
N SER A 109 2.01 3.51 6.12
CA SER A 109 2.49 3.88 4.79
C SER A 109 3.93 4.31 4.90
N SER A 110 4.76 4.00 3.92
CA SER A 110 6.03 4.70 3.75
C SER A 110 5.96 5.92 2.84
N TYR A 111 4.74 6.37 2.52
CA TYR A 111 4.51 7.43 1.57
C TYR A 111 4.33 8.72 2.36
N GLY A 112 5.28 9.65 2.24
CA GLY A 112 5.23 10.95 2.92
C GLY A 112 3.96 11.76 2.62
N CYS A 113 3.17 11.35 1.63
CA CYS A 113 1.86 11.92 1.32
C CYS A 113 0.83 11.84 2.45
N LEU A 114 0.87 10.78 3.28
CA LEU A 114 -0.14 10.59 4.34
C LEU A 114 0.41 10.91 5.74
N GLY A 115 1.73 11.06 5.89
CA GLY A 115 2.38 11.25 7.19
C GLY A 115 2.20 10.07 8.14
N TRP A 116 1.74 8.91 7.65
CA TRP A 116 1.59 7.70 8.48
C TRP A 116 2.93 7.06 8.73
N PRO A 117 3.08 6.34 9.86
CA PRO A 117 4.32 5.63 10.13
C PRO A 117 4.56 4.52 9.10
N ASN A 118 5.83 4.26 8.84
CA ASN A 118 6.26 3.16 7.97
C ASN A 118 5.99 1.79 8.59
N GLY A 119 5.73 1.71 9.90
CA GLY A 119 5.32 0.46 10.52
C GLY A 119 4.57 0.66 11.84
N VAL A 120 3.77 -0.35 12.17
CA VAL A 120 2.95 -0.38 13.40
C VAL A 120 2.96 -1.78 13.99
N ILE A 121 2.78 -1.85 15.31
CA ILE A 121 2.57 -3.10 16.03
C ILE A 121 1.06 -3.36 16.05
N ALA A 122 0.63 -4.45 15.43
CA ALA A 122 -0.76 -4.87 15.40
C ALA A 122 -0.94 -6.17 16.18
N ASN A 123 -1.98 -6.21 17.02
CA ASN A 123 -2.49 -7.48 17.54
C ASN A 123 -3.32 -8.13 16.44
N VAL A 124 -3.15 -9.42 16.24
CA VAL A 124 -3.79 -10.18 15.18
C VAL A 124 -4.70 -11.18 15.82
N ASN A 125 -5.98 -11.11 15.50
CA ASN A 125 -7.01 -12.00 15.97
C ASN A 125 -7.23 -13.09 14.93
N GLY A 126 -7.38 -14.32 15.43
CA GLY A 126 -7.86 -15.43 14.63
C GLY A 126 -9.36 -15.33 14.33
N ALA A 127 -9.90 -16.36 13.69
CA ALA A 127 -11.30 -16.43 13.26
C ALA A 127 -12.33 -16.27 14.41
N GLY A 128 -11.93 -16.49 15.67
CA GLY A 128 -12.78 -16.33 16.86
C GLY A 128 -12.55 -15.03 17.65
N CYS A 129 -11.93 -14.00 17.05
CA CYS A 129 -11.58 -12.74 17.72
C CYS A 129 -10.62 -12.88 18.92
N THR A 130 -9.98 -14.03 19.07
CA THR A 130 -8.91 -14.27 20.04
C THR A 130 -7.57 -13.89 19.43
N ILE A 131 -6.70 -13.26 20.22
CA ILE A 131 -5.35 -12.90 19.78
C ILE A 131 -4.59 -14.18 19.40
N CYS A 132 -4.16 -14.24 18.14
CA CYS A 132 -3.31 -15.27 17.57
C CYS A 132 -1.83 -14.90 17.80
N THR A 133 -1.44 -13.68 17.43
CA THR A 133 -0.08 -13.15 17.66
C THR A 133 -0.08 -11.63 17.69
N GLN A 134 1.00 -11.04 18.17
CA GLN A 134 1.38 -9.67 17.85
C GLN A 134 2.36 -9.69 16.68
N THR A 135 2.25 -8.75 15.75
CA THR A 135 3.13 -8.63 14.57
C THR A 135 3.48 -7.19 14.30
N ILE A 136 4.61 -6.98 13.61
CA ILE A 136 4.97 -5.69 13.04
C ILE A 136 4.56 -5.69 11.58
N ALA A 137 3.65 -4.79 11.23
CA ALA A 137 3.33 -4.48 9.84
C ALA A 137 4.19 -3.32 9.38
N THR A 138 5.01 -3.54 8.34
CA THR A 138 5.92 -2.53 7.77
C THR A 138 5.61 -2.32 6.30
N TRP A 139 5.58 -1.07 5.88
CA TRP A 139 5.44 -0.65 4.50
C TRP A 139 6.80 -0.21 3.96
N ASN A 140 7.19 -0.69 2.78
CA ASN A 140 8.44 -0.35 2.10
C ASN A 140 8.18 0.11 0.66
N PHE A 141 8.86 1.19 0.22
CA PHE A 141 8.81 1.74 -1.15
C PHE A 141 10.14 1.61 -1.93
N SER A 142 11.15 0.90 -1.44
CA SER A 142 12.44 0.76 -2.14
C SER A 142 12.29 -0.10 -3.41
N GLY A 143 11.87 0.50 -4.51
CA GLY A 143 11.74 -0.12 -5.85
C GLY A 143 10.44 -0.90 -6.09
N GLN A 144 9.77 -1.41 -5.04
CA GLN A 144 8.42 -1.98 -5.12
C GLN A 144 7.65 -1.66 -3.84
N ASN A 145 6.41 -1.21 -3.98
CA ASN A 145 5.53 -0.98 -2.86
C ASN A 145 5.18 -2.33 -2.20
N THR A 146 5.64 -2.53 -0.97
CA THR A 146 5.55 -3.79 -0.24
C THR A 146 4.99 -3.59 1.16
N LEU A 147 3.92 -4.30 1.50
CA LEU A 147 3.43 -4.45 2.87
C LEU A 147 3.91 -5.79 3.43
N LEU A 148 4.66 -5.75 4.53
CA LEU A 148 5.26 -6.92 5.15
C LEU A 148 4.74 -7.09 6.57
N PHE A 149 4.24 -8.27 6.91
CA PHE A 149 3.89 -8.65 8.27
C PHE A 149 4.96 -9.61 8.82
N ASN A 150 5.69 -9.18 9.87
CA ASN A 150 6.75 -9.93 10.53
C ASN A 150 6.43 -10.28 11.98
#